data_AF-A0A538H566-F1
#
_entry.id   AF-A0A538H566-F1
#
_cell.length_a   1.000
_cell.length_b   1.000
_cell.length_c   1.000
_cell.angle_alpha   90.00
_cell.angle_beta   90.00
_cell.angle_gamma   90.00
#
_symmetry.space_group_name_H-M   'P 1'
#
loop_
_entity.id
_entity.type
_entity.pdbx_description
1 polymer ?
#
loop_
_entity_poly.entity_id
_entity_poly.type
_entity_poly.pdbx_seq_one_letter_code
_entity_poly.pdbx_strand_id
1 'polypeptide(L)'
;MAGSEEIWLPLVDEPVGDIVARLQAEDPEIERLVGSPHRVLAFRTFAYIRVGILLGELLFEQELAAEDADENWVEALLRDPKHHEALHREVRAVAEEIAADPKYADDEPLGPDEHARDRFRDFARKQLAGD
;
A
#
# COMPACT_ATOMS: atom_id res chain seq x y z
N MET A 1 7.04 -16.72 -21.79
CA MET A 1 7.57 -16.47 -20.45
C MET A 1 6.86 -15.24 -19.92
N ALA A 2 5.65 -15.41 -19.38
CA ALA A 2 4.92 -14.32 -18.76
C ALA A 2 5.51 -14.13 -17.37
N GLY A 3 6.18 -13.00 -17.15
CA GLY A 3 6.61 -12.62 -15.81
C GLY A 3 5.36 -12.52 -14.95
N SER A 4 5.36 -13.24 -13.82
CA SER A 4 4.29 -13.20 -12.84
C SER A 4 4.04 -11.75 -12.46
N GLU A 5 2.94 -11.16 -12.93
CA GLU A 5 2.37 -9.99 -12.28
C GLU A 5 2.11 -10.43 -10.84
N GLU A 6 2.90 -9.89 -9.90
CA GLU A 6 2.67 -10.10 -8.48
C GLU A 6 1.29 -9.51 -8.17
N ILE A 7 0.29 -10.40 -8.07
CA ILE A 7 -1.06 -10.02 -7.65
C ILE A 7 -0.98 -9.72 -6.16
N TRP A 8 -0.66 -8.48 -5.83
CA TRP A 8 -0.71 -7.96 -4.47
C TRP A 8 -2.17 -7.73 -4.08
N LEU A 9 -2.72 -8.59 -3.22
CA LEU A 9 -4.05 -8.34 -2.64
C LEU A 9 -3.97 -7.06 -1.79
N PRO A 10 -4.88 -6.09 -1.98
CA PRO A 10 -4.88 -4.87 -1.19
C PRO A 10 -5.12 -5.20 0.28
N LEU A 11 -4.29 -4.68 1.17
CA LEU A 11 -4.43 -4.90 2.63
C LEU A 11 -5.57 -4.07 3.24
N VAL A 12 -6.11 -3.12 2.48
CA VAL A 12 -7.20 -2.21 2.88
C VAL A 12 -8.15 -2.03 1.68
N ASP A 13 -9.45 -1.98 1.97
CA ASP A 13 -10.50 -1.77 0.98
C ASP A 13 -10.37 -0.40 0.28
N GLU A 14 -10.93 -0.31 -0.92
CA GLU A 14 -11.12 0.96 -1.62
C GLU A 14 -11.95 1.92 -0.74
N PRO A 15 -11.63 3.23 -0.72
CA PRO A 15 -10.82 3.98 -1.69
C PRO A 15 -9.36 4.28 -1.26
N VAL A 16 -8.98 3.93 -0.03
CA VAL A 16 -7.67 4.35 0.53
C VAL A 16 -6.50 3.68 -0.19
N GLY A 17 -6.64 2.39 -0.53
CA GLY A 17 -5.64 1.63 -1.27
C GLY A 17 -5.26 2.30 -2.59
N ASP A 18 -6.27 2.71 -3.36
CA ASP A 18 -6.09 3.35 -4.68
C ASP A 18 -5.42 4.72 -4.58
N ILE A 19 -5.77 5.51 -3.57
CA ILE A 19 -5.13 6.81 -3.34
C ILE A 19 -3.64 6.64 -3.09
N VAL A 20 -3.26 5.73 -2.19
CA VAL A 20 -1.84 5.48 -1.88
C VAL A 20 -1.10 4.94 -3.10
N ALA A 21 -1.72 4.01 -3.84
CA ALA A 21 -1.12 3.47 -5.06
C ALA A 21 -0.89 4.55 -6.13
N ARG A 22 -1.87 5.45 -6.32
CA ARG A 22 -1.75 6.57 -7.25
C ARG A 22 -0.65 7.54 -6.82
N LEU A 23 -0.61 7.94 -5.55
CA LEU A 23 0.41 8.85 -5.03
C LEU A 23 1.82 8.24 -5.12
N GLN A 24 1.97 6.94 -4.85
CA GLN A 24 3.24 6.23 -5.04
C GLN A 24 3.68 6.22 -6.52
N ALA A 25 2.74 6.08 -7.45
CA ALA A 25 3.06 6.12 -8.89
C ALA A 25 3.44 7.54 -9.37
N GLU A 26 2.95 8.59 -8.70
CA GLU A 26 3.24 9.99 -9.01
C GLU A 26 4.61 10.47 -8.49
N ASP A 27 5.11 9.92 -7.38
CA ASP A 27 6.42 10.26 -6.80
C ASP A 27 7.40 9.06 -6.79
N PRO A 28 8.31 8.96 -7.78
CA PRO A 28 9.31 7.91 -7.85
C PRO A 28 10.23 7.82 -6.61
N GLU A 29 10.31 8.88 -5.81
CA GLU A 29 11.09 8.87 -4.58
C GLU A 29 10.48 7.93 -3.53
N ILE A 30 9.16 7.81 -3.47
CA ILE A 30 8.47 6.89 -2.55
C ILE A 30 8.94 5.47 -2.84
N GLU A 31 8.95 5.06 -4.10
CA GLU A 31 9.44 3.74 -4.52
C GLU A 31 10.91 3.54 -4.17
N ARG A 32 11.75 4.56 -4.34
CA ARG A 32 13.17 4.49 -3.96
C ARG A 32 13.37 4.25 -2.46
N LEU A 33 12.49 4.80 -1.62
CA LEU A 33 12.56 4.68 -0.15
C LEU A 33 12.08 3.31 0.35
N VAL A 34 11.00 2.77 -0.25
CA VAL A 34 10.28 1.61 0.29
C VAL A 34 10.21 0.39 -0.63
N GLY A 35 10.85 0.42 -1.80
CA GLY A 35 10.78 -0.64 -2.82
C GLY A 35 11.36 -2.01 -2.42
N SER A 36 12.08 -2.11 -1.30
CA SER A 36 12.45 -3.42 -0.74
C SER A 36 11.20 -4.14 -0.21
N PRO A 37 11.06 -5.46 -0.36
CA PRO A 37 9.85 -6.18 0.04
C PRO A 37 9.42 -5.96 1.50
N HIS A 38 10.37 -5.85 2.44
CA HIS A 38 10.07 -5.64 3.85
C HIS A 38 9.50 -4.23 4.11
N ARG A 39 10.12 -3.20 3.52
CA ARG A 39 9.65 -1.81 3.63
C ARG A 39 8.32 -1.61 2.92
N VAL A 40 8.08 -2.24 1.77
CA VAL A 40 6.83 -2.05 1.01
C VAL A 40 5.61 -2.50 1.82
N LEU A 41 5.75 -3.59 2.58
CA LEU A 41 4.68 -4.11 3.42
C LEU A 41 4.41 -3.18 4.61
N ALA A 42 5.46 -2.74 5.29
CA ALA A 42 5.36 -1.80 6.40
C ALA A 42 4.76 -0.47 5.94
N PHE A 43 5.31 0.09 4.84
CA PHE A 43 4.83 1.30 4.19
C PHE A 43 3.34 1.24 3.89
N ARG A 44 2.87 0.22 3.16
CA ARG A 44 1.44 0.08 2.82
C ARG A 44 0.57 0.07 4.07
N THR A 45 0.98 -0.67 5.10
CA THR A 45 0.24 -0.77 6.36
C THR A 45 0.06 0.59 7.04
N PHE A 46 1.16 1.34 7.20
CA PHE A 46 1.12 2.64 7.86
C PHE A 46 0.50 3.74 6.98
N ALA A 47 0.77 3.71 5.67
CA ALA A 47 0.20 4.66 4.72
C ALA A 47 -1.32 4.57 4.68
N TYR A 48 -1.89 3.36 4.65
CA TYR A 48 -3.35 3.20 4.67
C TYR A 48 -3.99 3.77 5.95
N ILE A 49 -3.37 3.55 7.11
CA ILE A 49 -3.88 4.09 8.37
C ILE A 49 -3.81 5.63 8.39
N ARG A 50 -2.65 6.20 8.05
CA ARG A 50 -2.44 7.65 8.12
C ARG A 50 -3.24 8.41 7.07
N VAL A 51 -3.35 7.87 5.85
CA VAL A 51 -4.23 8.42 4.82
C VAL A 51 -5.69 8.36 5.26
N GLY A 52 -6.16 7.24 5.84
CA GLY A 52 -7.52 7.14 6.36
C GLY A 52 -7.83 8.18 7.43
N ILE A 53 -6.89 8.42 8.36
CA ILE A 53 -7.02 9.46 9.39
C ILE A 53 -7.08 10.85 8.76
N LEU A 54 -6.13 11.18 7.88
CA LEU A 54 -6.07 12.49 7.22
C LEU A 54 -7.33 12.77 6.39
N LEU A 55 -7.84 11.77 5.66
CA LEU A 55 -9.11 11.89 4.93
C LEU A 55 -10.28 12.20 5.88
N GLY A 56 -10.33 11.57 7.04
CA GLY A 56 -11.33 11.86 8.07
C GLY A 56 -11.22 13.28 8.64
N GLU A 57 -9.99 13.77 8.86
CA GLU A 57 -9.73 15.14 9.29
C GLU A 57 -10.17 16.16 8.23
N LEU A 58 -9.75 15.96 6.98
CA LEU A 58 -10.12 16.83 5.85
C LEU A 58 -11.64 16.84 5.63
N LEU A 59 -12.30 15.68 5.76
CA LEU A 59 -13.76 15.57 5.67
C LEU A 59 -14.48 16.33 6.78
N PHE A 60 -13.91 16.36 7.98
CA PHE A 60 -14.48 17.13 9.09
C PHE A 60 -14.27 18.64 8.92
N GLU A 61 -13.12 19.04 8.38
CA GLU A 61 -12.79 20.45 8.13
C GLU A 61 -13.60 21.03 6.95
N GLN A 62 -13.93 20.22 5.94
CA GLN A 62 -14.87 20.59 4.90
C GLN A 62 -16.31 20.34 5.31
N GLU A 63 -17.09 21.39 5.47
CA GLU A 63 -18.55 21.26 5.43
C GLU A 63 -18.97 20.93 3.99
N LEU A 64 -19.06 19.64 3.65
CA LEU A 64 -19.56 19.19 2.35
C LEU A 64 -20.98 19.70 2.14
N ALA A 65 -21.26 20.28 0.96
CA ALA A 65 -22.59 20.77 0.67
C ALA A 65 -23.55 19.59 0.53
N ALA A 66 -24.83 19.80 0.85
CA ALA A 66 -25.86 18.75 0.68
C ALA A 66 -25.99 18.25 -0.78
N GLU A 67 -25.48 19.03 -1.73
CA GLU A 67 -25.41 18.74 -3.16
C GLU A 67 -24.36 17.65 -3.49
N ASP A 68 -23.36 17.46 -2.62
CA ASP A 68 -22.29 16.46 -2.75
C ASP A 68 -22.68 15.10 -2.13
N ALA A 69 -23.88 14.99 -1.55
CA ALA A 69 -24.32 13.80 -0.80
C ALA A 69 -24.47 12.53 -1.66
N ASP A 70 -24.70 12.69 -2.97
CA ASP A 70 -24.82 11.59 -3.94
C ASP A 70 -23.46 11.22 -4.59
N GLU A 71 -22.41 12.01 -4.34
CA GLU A 71 -21.06 11.76 -4.89
C GLU A 71 -20.20 10.95 -3.90
N ASN A 72 -19.21 10.21 -4.42
CA ASN A 72 -18.19 9.61 -3.55
C ASN A 72 -17.45 10.74 -2.84
N TRP A 73 -17.69 10.90 -1.54
CA TRP A 73 -17.11 11.97 -0.71
C TRP A 73 -15.59 12.10 -0.86
N VAL A 74 -14.88 11.01 -1.15
CA VAL A 74 -13.44 11.03 -1.44
C VAL A 74 -13.13 11.76 -2.75
N GLU A 75 -13.88 11.53 -3.81
CA GLU A 75 -13.69 12.22 -5.09
C GLU A 75 -13.99 13.71 -4.94
N ALA A 76 -15.06 14.07 -4.23
CA ALA A 76 -15.39 15.45 -3.91
C ALA A 76 -14.24 16.13 -3.13
N LEU A 77 -13.70 15.45 -2.13
CA LEU A 77 -12.60 15.95 -1.30
C LEU A 77 -11.30 16.12 -2.10
N LEU A 78 -11.00 15.23 -3.04
CA LEU A 78 -9.79 15.28 -3.86
C LEU A 78 -9.83 16.32 -5.00
N ARG A 79 -10.94 17.03 -5.21
CA ARG A 79 -11.00 18.16 -6.16
C ARG A 79 -10.19 19.36 -5.69
N ASP A 80 -10.03 19.55 -4.38
CA ASP A 80 -9.15 20.60 -3.87
C ASP A 80 -7.68 20.14 -4.02
N PRO A 81 -6.87 20.83 -4.84
CA PRO A 81 -5.46 20.47 -5.00
C PRO A 81 -4.68 20.52 -3.68
N LYS A 82 -5.13 21.30 -2.68
CA LYS A 82 -4.49 21.32 -1.35
C LYS A 82 -4.65 20.00 -0.61
N HIS A 83 -5.76 19.31 -0.78
CA HIS A 83 -5.98 17.99 -0.18
C HIS A 83 -5.09 16.94 -0.84
N HIS A 84 -4.96 17.02 -2.17
CA HIS A 84 -4.01 16.19 -2.89
C HIS A 84 -2.58 16.37 -2.38
N GLU A 85 -2.13 17.62 -2.25
CA GLU A 85 -0.80 17.95 -1.71
C GLU A 85 -0.61 17.50 -0.26
N ALA A 86 -1.64 17.61 0.58
CA ALA A 86 -1.60 17.14 1.96
C ALA A 86 -1.42 15.62 2.02
N LEU A 87 -2.21 14.87 1.23
CA LEU A 87 -2.12 13.42 1.14
C LEU A 87 -0.76 12.99 0.58
N HIS A 88 -0.27 13.65 -0.47
CA HIS A 88 1.04 13.38 -1.03
C HIS A 88 2.15 13.55 0.02
N ARG A 89 2.14 14.67 0.75
CA ARG A 89 3.10 14.93 1.83
C ARG A 89 3.04 13.86 2.91
N GLU A 90 1.83 13.44 3.28
CA GLU A 90 1.61 12.43 4.30
C GLU A 90 2.17 11.07 3.87
N VAL A 91 1.85 10.62 2.66
CA VAL A 91 2.38 9.36 2.10
C VAL A 91 3.91 9.40 2.01
N ARG A 92 4.49 10.52 1.56
CA ARG A 92 5.93 10.69 1.52
C ARG A 92 6.58 10.66 2.89
N ALA A 93 5.97 11.30 3.89
CA ALA A 93 6.46 11.27 5.26
C ALA A 93 6.50 9.82 5.81
N VAL A 94 5.47 9.01 5.53
CA VAL A 94 5.48 7.59 5.88
C VAL A 94 6.64 6.85 5.21
N ALA A 95 6.87 7.10 3.92
CA ALA A 95 7.97 6.47 3.19
C ALA A 95 9.34 6.82 3.81
N GLU A 96 9.55 8.08 4.16
CA GLU A 96 10.76 8.58 4.80
C GLU A 96 10.96 7.97 6.20
N GLU A 97 9.90 7.88 7.00
CA GLU A 97 9.92 7.25 8.33
C GLU A 97 10.28 5.76 8.26
N ILE A 98 9.69 5.02 7.32
CA ILE A 98 9.97 3.59 7.12
C ILE A 98 11.39 3.36 6.61
N ALA A 99 11.89 4.22 5.72
CA ALA A 99 13.25 4.13 5.23
C ALA A 99 14.29 4.47 6.32
N ALA A 100 13.95 5.32 7.27
CA ALA A 100 14.81 5.70 8.39
C ALA A 100 14.82 4.69 9.55
N ASP A 101 13.80 3.84 9.67
CA ASP A 101 13.71 2.85 10.74
C ASP A 101 14.64 1.65 10.47
N PRO A 102 15.68 1.43 11.32
CA PRO A 102 16.62 0.33 11.13
C PRO A 102 15.97 -1.05 11.22
N LYS A 103 14.77 -1.19 11.82
CA LYS A 103 14.03 -2.45 11.87
C LYS A 103 13.67 -2.99 10.48
N TYR A 104 13.48 -2.10 9.51
CA TYR A 104 13.19 -2.45 8.11
C TYR A 104 14.41 -2.30 7.20
N ALA A 105 15.61 -2.17 7.77
CA ALA A 105 16.86 -2.13 7.01
C ALA A 105 17.37 -3.53 6.62
N ASP A 106 17.01 -4.56 7.39
CA ASP A 106 17.38 -5.94 7.10
C ASP A 106 16.38 -6.59 6.12
N ASP A 107 16.91 -6.95 4.95
CA ASP A 107 16.29 -7.86 4.00
C ASP A 107 16.45 -9.30 4.49
N GLU A 108 15.85 -9.62 5.65
CA GLU A 108 15.66 -11.02 6.00
C GLU A 108 14.89 -11.69 4.85
N PRO A 109 15.28 -12.89 4.37
CA PRO A 109 14.67 -13.48 3.20
C PRO A 109 13.16 -13.66 3.37
N LEU A 110 12.38 -12.81 2.71
CA LEU A 110 10.92 -12.89 2.72
C LEU A 110 10.48 -14.04 1.81
N GLY A 111 9.86 -15.05 2.41
CA GLY A 111 9.33 -16.21 1.70
C GLY A 111 9.48 -17.51 2.51
N PRO A 112 8.93 -18.63 1.99
CA PRO A 112 9.09 -19.92 2.62
C PRO A 112 10.58 -20.31 2.69
N ASP A 113 11.01 -20.75 3.88
CA ASP A 113 12.34 -21.32 4.09
C ASP A 113 12.56 -22.57 3.22
N GLU A 114 13.82 -23.02 3.11
CA GLU A 114 14.17 -24.17 2.29
C GLU A 114 13.36 -25.42 2.68
N HIS A 115 13.10 -25.60 3.97
CA HIS A 115 12.34 -26.72 4.48
C HIS A 115 10.86 -26.66 4.08
N ALA A 116 10.23 -25.48 4.10
CA ALA A 116 8.88 -25.25 3.61
C ALA A 116 8.80 -25.48 2.09
N ARG A 117 9.83 -25.08 1.33
CA ARG A 117 9.91 -25.36 -0.11
C ARG A 117 10.01 -26.86 -0.38
N ASP A 118 10.76 -27.61 0.42
CA ASP A 118 10.86 -29.06 0.30
C ASP A 118 9.53 -29.76 0.62
N ARG A 119 8.86 -29.35 1.70
CA ARG A 119 7.50 -29.86 2.00
C ARG A 119 6.52 -29.57 0.86
N PHE A 120 6.60 -28.39 0.26
CA PHE A 120 5.76 -28.03 -0.88
C PHE A 120 6.08 -28.90 -2.12
N ARG A 121 7.36 -29.13 -2.42
CA ARG A 121 7.77 -30.02 -3.53
C ARG A 121 7.27 -31.44 -3.33
N ASP A 122 7.39 -31.98 -2.13
CA ASP A 122 6.91 -33.33 -1.80
C ASP A 122 5.39 -33.44 -1.89
N PHE A 123 4.67 -32.41 -1.42
CA PHE A 123 3.23 -32.31 -1.61
C PHE A 123 2.84 -32.28 -3.10
N ALA A 124 3.47 -31.41 -3.88
CA ALA A 124 3.19 -31.27 -5.31
C ALA A 124 3.49 -32.57 -6.08
N ARG A 125 4.60 -33.25 -5.77
CA ARG A 125 4.91 -34.56 -6.34
C ARG A 125 3.84 -35.61 -6.04
N LYS A 126 3.33 -35.66 -4.81
CA LYS A 126 2.25 -36.61 -4.42
C LYS A 126 0.93 -36.32 -5.13
N GLN A 127 0.58 -35.05 -5.33
CA GLN A 127 -0.64 -34.67 -6.06
C GLN A 127 -0.53 -34.93 -7.56
N LEU A 128 0.64 -34.71 -8.16
CA LEU A 128 0.87 -34.91 -9.60
C LEU A 128 1.16 -36.37 -9.99
N ALA A 129 1.61 -37.22 -9.04
CA ALA A 129 1.78 -38.66 -9.24
C ALA A 129 0.53 -39.48 -8.86
N GLY A 130 -0.55 -38.80 -8.45
CA GLY A 130 -1.84 -39.39 -8.09
C GLY A 130 -2.85 -39.46 -9.23
N ASP A 131 -2.41 -39.28 -10.48
CA ASP A 131 -3.20 -39.44 -11.72
C ASP A 131 -2.66 -40.64 -12.52
#